data_AF-A0A8T3WLX4-F1
#
_entry.id   AF-A0A8T3WLX4-F1
#
_cell.length_a   1.000
_cell.length_b   1.000
_cell.length_c   1.000
_cell.angle_alpha   90.00
_cell.angle_beta   90.00
_cell.angle_gamma   90.00
#
_symmetry.space_group_name_H-M   'P 1'
#
loop_
_entity.id
_entity.type
_entity.pdbx_description
1 polymer ?
#
loop_
_entity_poly.entity_id
_entity_poly.type
_entity_poly.pdbx_seq_one_letter_code
_entity_poly.pdbx_strand_id
1 'polypeptide(L)'
;MPDRCTFNVGFGCQAYSLENGVAAADDTIRLRLKNGVGYAVTVTGINLTTEAGVVFGSLPPFCTTATPALPASWGSGVVQDFTWTGCDLAVVGFTDGEKAKAFVKLDYYDPQAGTNYRKVAEG
;
A
#
# COMPACT_ATOMS: atom_id res chain seq x y z
N MET A 1 0.37 0.56 18.96
CA MET A 1 -0.17 -0.21 17.81
C MET A 1 -1.47 -0.87 18.24
N PRO A 2 -2.66 -0.45 17.78
CA PRO A 2 -2.95 0.55 16.75
C PRO A 2 -2.38 1.95 17.00
N ASP A 3 -2.53 2.78 15.97
CA ASP A 3 -2.57 4.25 16.05
C ASP A 3 -3.71 4.85 15.19
N ARG A 4 -4.13 4.35 14.00
CA ARG A 4 -3.59 3.36 13.02
C ARG A 4 -4.04 3.72 11.59
N CYS A 5 -3.39 3.11 10.59
CA CYS A 5 -3.81 2.94 9.18
C CYS A 5 -5.33 3.07 8.89
N THR A 6 -5.65 3.93 7.93
CA THR A 6 -7.01 4.19 7.42
C THR A 6 -7.11 3.95 5.91
N PHE A 7 -8.32 4.11 5.38
CA PHE A 7 -8.74 3.66 4.05
C PHE A 7 -10.12 4.27 3.73
N ASN A 8 -10.54 4.32 2.48
CA ASN A 8 -11.94 4.66 2.12
C ASN A 8 -12.43 4.02 0.80
N VAL A 9 -13.63 4.41 0.35
CA VAL A 9 -14.47 3.78 -0.70
C VAL A 9 -14.53 2.26 -0.59
N GLY A 10 -14.89 1.80 0.61
CA GLY A 10 -15.27 0.42 0.87
C GLY A 10 -14.14 -0.55 1.15
N PHE A 11 -12.86 -0.17 1.08
CA PHE A 11 -11.80 -1.06 1.59
C PHE A 11 -11.79 -1.11 3.13
N GLY A 12 -10.83 -1.82 3.73
CA GLY A 12 -10.75 -1.99 5.19
C GLY A 12 -9.38 -2.42 5.67
N CYS A 13 -8.58 -1.50 6.20
CA CYS A 13 -7.26 -1.81 6.74
C CYS A 13 -7.38 -2.67 8.02
N GLN A 14 -6.72 -3.83 8.00
CA GLN A 14 -6.67 -4.77 9.12
C GLN A 14 -5.36 -4.59 9.91
N ALA A 15 -4.26 -4.39 9.18
CA ALA A 15 -2.93 -4.21 9.77
C ALA A 15 -1.99 -3.46 8.82
N TYR A 16 -0.93 -2.91 9.41
CA TYR A 16 0.29 -2.54 8.71
C TYR A 16 1.50 -2.96 9.56
N SER A 17 2.65 -3.18 8.93
CA SER A 17 3.97 -3.28 9.59
C SER A 17 5.02 -2.50 8.80
N LEU A 18 6.02 -2.02 9.53
CA LEU A 18 7.31 -1.57 9.03
C LEU A 18 8.32 -2.56 9.60
N GLU A 19 9.14 -3.18 8.77
CA GLU A 19 10.12 -4.20 9.17
C GLU A 19 11.48 -3.77 8.65
N ASN A 20 12.38 -3.38 9.57
CA ASN A 20 13.74 -3.01 9.25
C ASN A 20 14.53 -4.26 8.84
N GLY A 21 15.30 -4.14 7.75
CA GLY A 21 16.14 -5.19 7.23
C GLY A 21 17.53 -5.23 7.88
N VAL A 22 18.43 -6.06 7.33
CA VAL A 22 19.84 -6.11 7.78
C VAL A 22 20.64 -4.95 7.16
N ALA A 23 20.33 -4.57 5.92
CA ALA A 23 20.72 -3.29 5.34
C ALA A 23 19.50 -2.38 5.14
N ALA A 24 19.72 -1.07 5.06
CA ALA A 24 18.67 -0.09 4.74
C ALA A 24 18.10 -0.22 3.31
N ALA A 25 18.59 -1.16 2.49
CA ALA A 25 18.00 -1.52 1.20
C ALA A 25 17.19 -2.82 1.27
N ASP A 26 16.95 -3.36 2.47
CA ASP A 26 16.18 -4.58 2.74
C ASP A 26 14.88 -4.29 3.52
N ASP A 27 14.60 -3.04 3.92
CA ASP A 27 13.40 -2.74 4.72
C ASP A 27 12.12 -3.05 3.92
N THR A 28 11.08 -3.48 4.63
CA THR A 28 9.79 -3.80 4.02
C THR A 28 8.64 -3.07 4.70
N ILE A 29 7.69 -2.63 3.87
CA ILE A 29 6.44 -2.01 4.31
C ILE A 29 5.33 -2.98 3.91
N ARG A 30 4.52 -3.40 4.89
CA ARG A 30 3.38 -4.31 4.63
C ARG A 30 2.06 -3.67 5.04
N LEU A 31 1.05 -3.88 4.20
CA LEU A 31 -0.29 -3.37 4.39
C LEU A 31 -1.31 -4.47 4.11
N ARG A 32 -2.12 -4.79 5.12
CA ARG A 32 -3.20 -5.77 5.04
C ARG A 32 -4.53 -5.07 4.87
N LEU A 33 -5.14 -5.16 3.69
CA LEU A 33 -6.43 -4.57 3.37
C LEU A 33 -7.49 -5.64 3.16
N LYS A 34 -8.75 -5.30 3.45
CA LYS A 34 -9.95 -6.07 3.13
C LYS A 34 -10.74 -5.35 2.05
N ASN A 35 -11.27 -6.07 1.05
CA ASN A 35 -12.31 -5.52 0.19
C ASN A 35 -13.65 -5.57 0.95
N GLY A 36 -14.31 -4.43 1.12
CA GLY A 36 -15.69 -4.32 1.61
C GLY A 36 -16.55 -3.45 0.68
N VAL A 37 -16.14 -3.26 -0.59
CA VAL A 37 -16.84 -2.42 -1.59
C VAL A 37 -18.17 -3.08 -2.04
N GLY A 38 -18.42 -4.33 -1.64
CA GLY A 38 -19.65 -5.08 -1.89
C GLY A 38 -19.59 -6.03 -3.09
N TYR A 39 -18.59 -5.87 -3.97
CA TYR A 39 -18.38 -6.67 -5.17
C TYR A 39 -16.89 -7.00 -5.36
N ALA A 40 -16.57 -7.92 -6.28
CA ALA A 40 -15.20 -8.22 -6.64
C ALA A 40 -14.59 -7.07 -7.47
N VAL A 41 -13.33 -6.71 -7.20
CA VAL A 41 -12.62 -5.64 -7.92
C VAL A 41 -11.36 -6.18 -8.59
N THR A 42 -10.92 -5.54 -9.67
CA THR A 42 -9.57 -5.74 -10.22
C THR A 42 -8.71 -4.53 -9.88
N VAL A 43 -7.53 -4.78 -9.29
CA VAL A 43 -6.56 -3.73 -8.96
C VAL A 43 -5.63 -3.52 -10.15
N THR A 44 -5.42 -2.25 -10.51
CA THR A 44 -4.57 -1.82 -11.64
C THR A 44 -3.29 -1.11 -11.19
N GLY A 45 -3.25 -0.63 -9.95
CA GLY A 45 -2.08 -0.01 -9.36
C GLY A 45 -2.24 0.14 -7.86
N ILE A 46 -1.12 0.06 -7.13
CA ILE A 46 -1.04 0.49 -5.74
C ILE A 46 0.26 1.28 -5.57
N ASN A 47 0.13 2.53 -5.10
CA ASN A 47 1.24 3.46 -4.96
C ASN A 47 1.38 3.87 -3.49
N LEU A 48 2.63 4.10 -3.08
CA LEU A 48 3.01 4.52 -1.73
C LEU A 48 3.77 5.85 -1.81
N THR A 49 3.38 6.79 -0.97
CA THR A 49 4.02 8.12 -0.85
C THR A 49 4.19 8.47 0.63
N THR A 50 5.26 9.17 1.00
CA THR A 50 5.51 9.61 2.40
C THR A 50 5.20 11.10 2.60
N GLU A 51 5.16 11.57 3.85
CA GLU A 51 4.99 13.02 4.13
C GLU A 51 6.11 13.90 3.56
N ALA A 52 7.31 13.34 3.34
CA ALA A 52 8.40 14.01 2.64
C ALA A 52 8.15 14.17 1.12
N GLY A 53 7.02 13.70 0.59
CA GLY A 53 6.69 13.72 -0.84
C GLY A 53 7.43 12.67 -1.67
N VAL A 54 8.19 11.78 -1.01
CA VAL A 54 8.95 10.70 -1.67
C VAL A 54 7.98 9.60 -2.08
N VAL A 55 8.05 9.18 -3.34
CA VAL A 55 7.16 8.19 -3.96
C VAL A 55 7.92 6.88 -4.18
N PHE A 56 7.23 5.75 -4.09
CA PHE A 56 7.74 4.45 -4.51
C PHE A 56 8.49 4.53 -5.86
N GLY A 57 9.71 4.00 -5.92
CA GLY A 57 10.52 3.95 -7.15
C GLY A 57 11.17 5.27 -7.56
N SER A 58 11.15 6.31 -6.71
CA SER A 58 11.84 7.59 -6.97
C SER A 58 13.28 7.61 -6.45
N LEU A 59 14.07 8.61 -6.89
CA LEU A 59 15.42 8.91 -6.42
C LEU A 59 15.37 10.12 -5.46
N PRO A 60 16.10 10.12 -4.32
CA PRO A 60 16.94 9.04 -3.77
C PRO A 60 16.10 7.83 -3.33
N PRO A 61 16.69 6.61 -3.32
CA PRO A 61 15.95 5.36 -3.47
C PRO A 61 15.02 5.05 -2.30
N PHE A 62 13.72 5.25 -2.48
CA PHE A 62 12.67 4.76 -1.57
C PHE A 62 11.83 3.67 -2.24
N CYS A 63 11.91 2.46 -1.69
CA CYS A 63 11.21 1.26 -2.15
C CYS A 63 11.43 1.03 -3.66
N THR A 64 12.61 0.52 -4.04
CA THR A 64 13.02 0.48 -5.46
C THR A 64 13.02 -0.90 -6.11
N THR A 65 12.95 -1.99 -5.33
CA THR A 65 13.20 -3.34 -5.87
C THR A 65 11.94 -4.17 -6.16
N ALA A 66 10.81 -3.93 -5.48
CA ALA A 66 9.54 -4.54 -5.88
C ALA A 66 8.28 -3.72 -5.51
N THR A 67 7.39 -3.56 -6.49
CA THR A 67 6.00 -3.15 -6.28
C THR A 67 5.19 -4.35 -5.77
N PRO A 68 4.19 -4.16 -4.87
CA PRO A 68 3.32 -5.23 -4.43
C PRO A 68 2.66 -5.96 -5.61
N ALA A 69 2.60 -7.29 -5.53
CA ALA A 69 1.84 -8.09 -6.48
C ALA A 69 0.35 -7.74 -6.40
N LEU A 70 -0.26 -7.44 -7.55
CA LEU A 70 -1.68 -7.08 -7.62
C LEU A 70 -2.55 -8.33 -7.79
N PRO A 71 -3.66 -8.46 -7.03
CA PRO A 71 -4.58 -9.59 -7.20
C PRO A 71 -5.32 -9.48 -8.54
N ALA A 72 -5.26 -10.54 -9.35
CA ALA A 72 -5.97 -10.61 -10.64
C ALA A 72 -7.50 -10.45 -10.50
N SER A 73 -8.05 -10.89 -9.37
CA SER A 73 -9.38 -10.53 -8.89
C SER A 73 -9.38 -10.51 -7.36
N TRP A 74 -9.98 -9.48 -6.77
CA TRP A 74 -10.09 -9.31 -5.32
C TRP A 74 -11.57 -9.35 -4.92
N GLY A 75 -12.03 -10.54 -4.50
CA GLY A 75 -13.42 -10.78 -4.10
C GLY A 75 -13.88 -9.92 -2.91
N SER A 76 -15.18 -9.66 -2.83
CA SER A 76 -15.78 -8.96 -1.68
C SER A 76 -15.55 -9.74 -0.38
N GLY A 77 -15.24 -9.05 0.71
CA GLY A 77 -14.90 -9.62 2.01
C GLY A 77 -13.48 -10.19 2.13
N VAL A 78 -12.77 -10.40 1.01
CA VAL A 78 -11.44 -11.03 1.00
C VAL A 78 -10.37 -10.06 1.51
N VAL A 79 -9.40 -10.59 2.25
CA VAL A 79 -8.22 -9.86 2.73
C VAL A 79 -7.05 -10.12 1.78
N GLN A 80 -6.27 -9.07 1.49
CA GLN A 80 -5.05 -9.11 0.68
C GLN A 80 -3.90 -8.38 1.39
N ASP A 81 -2.69 -8.90 1.22
CA ASP A 81 -1.46 -8.34 1.75
C ASP A 81 -0.64 -7.69 0.63
N PHE A 82 -0.39 -6.40 0.75
CA PHE A 82 0.48 -5.63 -0.14
C PHE A 82 1.82 -5.40 0.55
N THR A 83 2.91 -5.81 -0.09
CA THR A 83 4.28 -5.69 0.46
C THR A 83 5.16 -4.92 -0.52
N TRP A 84 5.70 -3.79 -0.06
CA TRP A 84 6.78 -3.08 -0.73
C TRP A 84 8.11 -3.57 -0.12
N THR A 85 9.10 -3.85 -0.97
CA THR A 85 10.42 -4.33 -0.53
C THR A 85 11.54 -3.43 -1.05
N GLY A 86 12.70 -3.52 -0.40
CA GLY A 86 13.86 -2.68 -0.68
C GLY A 86 13.54 -1.20 -0.52
N CYS A 87 12.81 -0.92 0.56
CA CYS A 87 12.62 0.40 1.10
C CYS A 87 13.85 0.79 1.90
N ASP A 88 14.15 2.09 1.92
CA ASP A 88 15.05 2.71 2.90
C ASP A 88 14.17 3.59 3.78
N LEU A 89 13.89 3.13 4.99
CA LEU A 89 13.01 3.85 5.92
C LEU A 89 13.70 5.10 6.48
N ALA A 90 15.02 5.12 6.58
CA ALA A 90 15.77 6.27 7.06
C ALA A 90 15.71 7.46 6.08
N VAL A 91 15.73 7.22 4.76
CA VAL A 91 15.59 8.25 3.72
C VAL A 91 14.28 9.05 3.84
N VAL A 92 13.22 8.44 4.37
CA VAL A 92 11.91 9.08 4.58
C VAL A 92 11.63 9.45 6.04
N GLY A 93 12.63 9.36 6.92
CA GLY A 93 12.49 9.69 8.35
C GLY A 93 11.63 8.71 9.14
N PHE A 94 11.45 7.48 8.67
CA PHE A 94 10.74 6.43 9.41
C PHE A 94 11.73 5.73 10.36
N THR A 95 11.82 6.27 11.56
CA THR A 95 12.66 5.79 12.67
C THR A 95 11.87 4.86 13.60
N ASP A 96 12.55 3.90 14.23
CA ASP A 96 11.92 3.04 15.22
C ASP A 96 11.52 3.83 16.47
N GLY A 97 10.31 3.58 16.97
CA GLY A 97 9.69 4.31 18.08
C GLY A 97 8.98 5.62 17.74
N GLU A 98 9.11 6.19 16.53
CA GLU A 98 8.44 7.44 16.15
C GLU A 98 7.16 7.23 15.32
N LYS A 99 6.38 8.31 15.15
CA LYS A 99 5.12 8.29 14.38
C LYS A 99 5.37 8.51 12.89
N ALA A 100 5.69 7.43 12.19
CA ALA A 100 5.74 7.41 10.72
C ALA A 100 4.34 7.51 10.08
N LYS A 101 4.24 8.20 8.94
CA LYS A 101 3.01 8.31 8.15
C LYS A 101 3.31 8.18 6.65
N ALA A 102 2.56 7.30 6.01
CA ALA A 102 2.54 7.13 4.56
C ALA A 102 1.10 7.26 4.05
N PHE A 103 0.97 7.60 2.78
CA PHE A 103 -0.28 7.65 2.03
C PHE A 103 -0.28 6.54 0.99
N VAL A 104 -1.39 5.83 0.87
CA VAL A 104 -1.55 4.75 -0.11
C VAL A 104 -2.67 5.09 -1.08
N LYS A 105 -2.35 5.01 -2.38
CA LYS A 105 -3.33 5.17 -3.48
C LYS A 105 -3.53 3.84 -4.18
N LEU A 106 -4.76 3.33 -4.13
CA LEU A 106 -5.18 2.08 -4.77
C LEU A 106 -6.11 2.39 -5.96
N ASP A 107 -5.68 2.01 -7.16
CA ASP A 107 -6.45 2.21 -8.39
C ASP A 107 -7.13 0.90 -8.80
N TYR A 108 -8.47 0.86 -8.86
CA TYR A 108 -9.25 -0.35 -9.09
C TYR A 108 -10.43 -0.11 -10.05
N TYR A 109 -11.05 -1.18 -10.55
CA TYR A 109 -12.32 -1.11 -11.29
C TYR A 109 -13.21 -2.33 -11.01
N ASP A 110 -14.49 -2.22 -11.37
CA ASP A 110 -15.43 -3.34 -11.37
C ASP A 110 -15.25 -4.17 -12.66
N PRO A 111 -14.90 -5.46 -12.59
CA PRO A 111 -14.75 -6.33 -13.76
C PRO A 111 -15.97 -6.36 -14.69
N GLN A 112 -17.18 -6.13 -14.17
CA GLN A 112 -18.42 -6.07 -14.96
C GLN A 112 -18.53 -4.77 -15.78
N ALA A 113 -18.02 -3.66 -15.26
CA ALA A 113 -18.02 -2.36 -15.93
C ALA A 113 -16.82 -2.19 -16.89
N GLY A 114 -15.72 -2.87 -16.60
CA GLY A 114 -14.49 -2.82 -17.40
C GLY A 114 -13.56 -1.65 -17.05
N THR A 115 -12.38 -1.65 -17.69
CA THR A 115 -11.23 -0.78 -17.34
C THR A 115 -11.50 0.72 -17.47
N ASN A 116 -12.53 1.12 -18.23
CA ASN A 116 -12.89 2.53 -18.41
C ASN A 116 -13.51 3.16 -17.16
N TYR A 117 -14.05 2.35 -16.24
CA TYR A 117 -14.67 2.80 -14.99
C TYR A 117 -13.72 2.67 -13.80
N ARG A 118 -12.52 3.23 -13.96
CA ARG A 118 -11.46 3.28 -12.93
C ARG A 118 -11.89 4.15 -11.75
N LYS A 119 -11.73 3.60 -10.55
CA LYS A 119 -11.97 4.24 -9.25
C LYS A 119 -10.66 4.28 -8.46
N VAL A 120 -10.59 5.19 -7.51
CA VAL A 120 -9.42 5.39 -6.65
C VAL A 120 -9.86 5.27 -5.20
N ALA A 121 -9.13 4.50 -4.41
CA ALA A 121 -9.20 4.51 -2.95
C ALA A 121 -7.90 5.10 -2.40
N GLU A 122 -8.02 5.94 -1.38
CA GLU A 122 -6.89 6.61 -0.71
C GLU A 122 -7.02 6.39 0.81
N GLY A 123 -5.88 6.29 1.51
CA GLY A 123 -5.81 5.91 2.93
C GLY A 123 -4.49 6.28 3.60
#